data_AF-A0A6I3N600-F1
#
_entry.id   AF-A0A6I3N600-F1
#
_cell.length_a   1.000
_cell.length_b   1.000
_cell.length_c   1.000
_cell.angle_alpha   90.00
_cell.angle_beta   90.00
_cell.angle_gamma   90.00
#
_symmetry.space_group_name_H-M   'P 1'
#
loop_
_entity.id
_entity.type
_entity.pdbx_description
1 polymer ?
#
loop_
_entity_poly.entity_id
_entity_poly.type
_entity_poly.pdbx_seq_one_letter_code
_entity_poly.pdbx_strand_id
1 'polypeptide(L)'
;MFSRVITIYMTMRKKLLCFVLLIACFHTLVVSCGKSEVKLPPDTSKTDPTTSTSDTAIVNLFNKAPVIVWIEAAANFSRLGTADKMAATFQKLADMGAKGIVLDVKGIPGLVSYNSQIAQQLKTWNGYTQADGFDYLQNAITEAKKKGLKVFVSMSVFAEGMNYYGVKYGKVFNDPSFSAIQSQVMTAMGTVQNITDVYSYGLLNPLQPLAQSYELSLIKEVVTNYNIDGFVLDYCRFYDICADFSDYTLAKFKDWAGLSSVKATDIVQSWTTSNGSVVPAVTGAQYKKWLEFRAQTIHDFVSKTRDAVKAIKPHLAFCSYSGAWYDSYYTVGVNWASKNYDPSSEFSWATSTYKNTGYAELLDMFMTGNYTPTLTGAGWWTVQGQIDGANRVLKNANIHYGAIDIGNTSWSDLPNMKNAIVMLLQQTKGVMLFDLVHIDDPTANQFNKQLYDDVKSAISQGLTGK
;
A
#
# COMPACT_ATOMS: atom_id res chain seq x y z
N MET A 1 -6.76 -19.80 -7.17
CA MET A 1 -7.01 -19.91 -8.62
C MET A 1 -6.85 -18.56 -9.37
N PHE A 2 -5.74 -17.86 -9.11
CA PHE A 2 -5.23 -16.72 -9.87
C PHE A 2 -3.77 -17.04 -10.15
N SER A 3 -3.50 -17.85 -11.17
CA SER A 3 -2.16 -18.04 -11.74
C SER A 3 -2.30 -18.86 -13.01
N ARG A 4 -2.45 -18.17 -14.15
CA ARG A 4 -2.28 -18.73 -15.51
C ARG A 4 -2.35 -17.65 -16.59
N VAL A 5 -1.55 -16.59 -16.43
CA VAL A 5 -1.06 -15.81 -17.57
C VAL A 5 0.34 -15.35 -17.18
N ILE A 6 1.34 -16.17 -17.46
CA ILE A 6 2.76 -15.87 -17.78
C ILE A 6 3.43 -17.24 -17.87
N THR A 7 3.22 -17.91 -18.99
CA THR A 7 4.16 -18.88 -19.51
C THR A 7 4.30 -18.55 -20.98
N ILE A 8 5.55 -18.32 -21.38
CA ILE A 8 6.16 -18.30 -22.72
C ILE A 8 7.09 -17.07 -22.77
N TYR A 9 8.35 -17.34 -23.17
CA TYR A 9 9.49 -16.44 -23.39
C TYR A 9 10.51 -16.26 -22.26
N MET A 10 11.24 -17.33 -21.94
CA MET A 10 12.66 -17.20 -21.54
C MET A 10 13.49 -18.32 -22.16
N THR A 11 14.04 -18.05 -23.36
CA THR A 11 15.26 -18.71 -23.85
C THR A 11 16.06 -17.67 -24.62
N MET A 12 17.40 -17.71 -24.48
CA MET A 12 18.44 -16.86 -25.10
C MET A 12 18.79 -15.61 -24.27
N ARG A 13 20.02 -15.34 -23.82
CA ARG A 13 21.38 -15.77 -24.21
C ARG A 13 22.36 -15.49 -23.04
N LYS A 14 23.41 -16.30 -22.92
CA LYS A 14 24.60 -16.07 -22.09
C LYS A 14 25.73 -15.43 -22.93
N LYS A 15 26.61 -14.71 -22.21
CA LYS A 15 27.99 -14.22 -22.54
C LYS A 15 28.02 -12.92 -23.37
N LEU A 16 28.88 -11.92 -23.13
CA LEU A 16 30.26 -11.93 -22.62
C LEU A 16 30.65 -10.54 -22.05
N LEU A 17 31.55 -10.57 -21.06
CA LEU A 17 32.22 -9.45 -20.38
C LEU A 17 33.41 -8.93 -21.21
N CYS A 18 33.72 -7.62 -21.17
CA CYS A 18 35.13 -7.13 -21.13
C CYS A 18 35.22 -5.63 -20.80
N PHE A 19 36.10 -5.35 -19.84
CA PHE A 19 36.57 -4.06 -19.34
C PHE A 19 37.67 -3.48 -20.27
N VAL A 20 37.88 -2.16 -20.27
CA VAL A 20 39.19 -1.47 -20.06
C VAL A 20 39.02 0.07 -20.16
N LEU A 21 39.69 0.76 -19.24
CA LEU A 21 39.75 2.20 -18.94
C LEU A 21 40.38 3.07 -20.05
N LEU A 22 40.09 4.39 -20.04
CA LEU A 22 41.13 5.43 -19.87
C LEU A 22 40.59 6.83 -19.50
N ILE A 23 41.41 7.50 -18.71
CA ILE A 23 41.27 8.75 -17.94
C ILE A 23 41.54 9.99 -18.82
N ALA A 24 40.86 11.11 -18.56
CA ALA A 24 41.45 12.45 -18.69
C ALA A 24 40.70 13.51 -17.88
N CYS A 25 41.41 14.10 -16.91
CA CYS A 25 41.04 15.27 -16.12
C CYS A 25 41.01 16.55 -16.97
N PHE A 26 40.09 17.47 -16.69
CA PHE A 26 40.35 18.91 -16.76
C PHE A 26 39.48 19.66 -15.74
N HIS A 27 40.14 20.34 -14.81
CA HIS A 27 39.56 21.38 -13.97
C HIS A 27 39.39 22.67 -14.80
N THR A 28 38.35 23.46 -14.53
CA THR A 28 38.50 24.82 -13.95
C THR A 28 37.17 25.58 -13.79
N LEU A 29 37.18 26.36 -12.70
CA LEU A 29 36.52 27.66 -12.47
C LEU A 29 35.07 27.72 -11.96
N VAL A 30 35.05 27.92 -10.64
CA VAL A 30 34.01 28.47 -9.79
C VAL A 30 33.62 29.88 -10.24
N VAL A 31 32.31 30.11 -10.44
CA VAL A 31 31.70 31.45 -10.32
C VAL A 31 30.52 31.33 -9.38
N SER A 32 30.68 31.97 -8.22
CA SER A 32 29.66 32.18 -7.19
C SER A 32 28.69 33.27 -7.67
N CYS A 33 27.41 32.91 -7.82
CA CYS A 33 26.30 33.84 -7.82
C CYS A 33 25.20 33.24 -6.93
N GLY A 34 24.88 33.95 -5.85
CA GLY A 34 23.98 33.52 -4.79
C GLY A 34 22.62 33.10 -5.31
N LYS A 35 22.25 31.84 -5.06
CA LYS A 35 20.88 31.36 -5.23
C LYS A 35 20.12 31.67 -3.96
N SER A 36 19.14 32.56 -4.08
CA SER A 36 18.07 32.77 -3.13
C SER A 36 17.43 31.42 -2.76
N GLU A 37 17.63 30.98 -1.53
CA GLU A 37 16.89 29.86 -0.94
C GLU A 37 15.39 30.17 -1.01
N VAL A 38 14.65 29.35 -1.75
CA VAL A 38 13.18 29.33 -1.65
C VAL A 38 12.86 28.74 -0.28
N LYS A 39 12.67 29.63 0.71
CA LYS A 39 12.07 29.27 1.99
C LYS A 39 10.63 28.87 1.73
N LEU A 40 10.30 27.61 2.00
CA LEU A 40 8.90 27.18 2.17
C LEU A 40 8.23 28.11 3.21
N PRO A 41 6.95 28.46 3.05
CA PRO A 41 6.25 29.27 4.04
C PRO A 41 6.33 28.58 5.42
N PRO A 42 6.60 29.34 6.50
CA PRO A 42 6.67 28.76 7.83
C PRO A 42 5.32 28.14 8.19
N ASP A 43 5.39 26.92 8.70
CA ASP A 43 4.26 26.22 9.28
C ASP A 43 3.67 27.06 10.42
N THR A 44 2.52 27.69 10.18
CA THR A 44 1.79 28.45 11.20
C THR A 44 0.88 27.55 12.04
N SER A 45 0.92 26.23 11.86
CA SER A 45 0.29 25.30 12.80
C SER A 45 1.24 25.04 13.98
N LYS A 46 1.23 25.98 14.94
CA LYS A 46 1.81 25.74 16.26
C LYS A 46 1.02 24.63 16.97
N THR A 47 1.41 23.39 16.74
CA THR A 47 1.51 22.34 17.76
C THR A 47 2.63 21.43 17.30
N ASP A 48 3.80 21.60 17.89
CA ASP A 48 4.89 20.63 17.79
C ASP A 48 4.52 19.43 18.67
N PRO A 49 4.24 18.23 18.15
CA PRO A 49 4.18 17.03 18.95
C PRO A 49 5.52 16.32 18.84
N THR A 50 6.63 16.97 19.24
CA THR A 50 7.88 16.26 19.54
C THR A 50 7.74 15.52 20.87
N THR A 51 6.86 14.51 20.84
CA THR A 51 6.83 13.25 21.59
C THR A 51 5.43 12.73 21.34
N SER A 52 5.27 11.80 20.40
CA SER A 52 4.14 10.89 20.38
C SER A 52 4.15 10.16 21.72
N THR A 53 3.42 10.66 22.72
CA THR A 53 2.98 9.83 23.83
C THR A 53 2.06 8.81 23.19
N SER A 54 2.65 7.68 22.79
CA SER A 54 1.95 6.59 22.16
C SER A 54 0.74 6.25 23.03
N ASP A 55 -0.45 6.37 22.43
CA ASP A 55 -1.70 6.09 23.12
C ASP A 55 -1.59 4.70 23.74
N THR A 56 -1.57 4.63 25.07
CA THR A 56 -1.31 3.40 25.79
C THR A 56 -2.36 2.34 25.46
N ALA A 57 -3.59 2.74 25.13
CA ALA A 57 -4.63 1.80 24.68
C ALA A 57 -4.26 1.17 23.33
N ILE A 58 -3.70 1.95 22.41
CA ILE A 58 -3.26 1.49 21.08
C ILE A 58 -2.01 0.62 21.19
N VAL A 59 -1.03 0.99 22.02
CA VAL A 59 0.14 0.14 22.29
C VAL A 59 -0.30 -1.19 22.87
N ASN A 60 -1.22 -1.18 23.84
CA ASN A 60 -1.77 -2.39 24.44
C ASN A 60 -2.58 -3.23 23.44
N LEU A 61 -3.29 -2.60 22.49
CA LEU A 61 -3.99 -3.29 21.41
C LEU A 61 -3.01 -4.13 20.58
N PHE A 62 -1.90 -3.54 20.13
CA PHE A 62 -0.93 -4.23 19.28
C PHE A 62 -0.05 -5.22 20.04
N ASN A 63 0.25 -4.98 21.32
CA ASN A 63 0.92 -5.98 22.18
C ASN A 63 0.09 -7.26 22.33
N LYS A 64 -1.25 -7.14 22.28
CA LYS A 64 -2.18 -8.27 22.34
C LYS A 64 -2.45 -8.90 20.96
N ALA A 65 -2.01 -8.27 19.88
CA ALA A 65 -2.31 -8.67 18.51
C ALA A 65 -1.08 -8.99 17.63
N PRO A 66 -0.04 -9.72 18.12
CA PRO A 66 1.24 -9.89 17.40
C PRO A 66 1.14 -10.67 16.08
N VAL A 67 0.01 -11.33 15.82
CA VAL A 67 -0.28 -12.05 14.58
C VAL A 67 -1.65 -11.62 14.10
N ILE A 68 -1.68 -11.03 12.90
CA ILE A 68 -2.93 -10.66 12.22
C ILE A 68 -2.99 -11.32 10.85
N VAL A 69 -4.19 -11.59 10.36
CA VAL A 69 -4.43 -12.22 9.05
C VAL A 69 -5.15 -11.24 8.16
N TRP A 70 -4.59 -10.94 6.99
CA TRP A 70 -5.28 -10.15 5.99
C TRP A 70 -6.28 -11.01 5.22
N ILE A 71 -7.43 -10.43 4.95
CA ILE A 71 -8.55 -11.07 4.27
C ILE A 71 -9.02 -10.11 3.17
N GLU A 72 -8.53 -10.34 1.96
CA GLU A 72 -8.98 -9.64 0.76
C GLU A 72 -10.42 -10.06 0.44
N ALA A 73 -11.26 -9.06 0.16
CA ALA A 73 -12.70 -9.22 0.11
C ALA A 73 -13.13 -10.14 -1.03
N ALA A 74 -12.56 -9.95 -2.23
CA ALA A 74 -12.96 -10.66 -3.44
C ALA A 74 -12.57 -12.15 -3.40
N ALA A 75 -11.37 -12.47 -2.92
CA ALA A 75 -10.83 -13.82 -2.81
C ALA A 75 -11.55 -14.65 -1.73
N ASN A 76 -12.06 -13.98 -0.68
CA ASN A 76 -12.72 -14.63 0.45
C ASN A 76 -14.25 -14.44 0.47
N PHE A 77 -14.84 -13.80 -0.54
CA PHE A 77 -16.26 -13.40 -0.54
C PHE A 77 -17.23 -14.56 -0.23
N SER A 78 -17.08 -15.69 -0.92
CA SER A 78 -17.89 -16.90 -0.67
C SER A 78 -17.44 -17.65 0.60
N ARG A 79 -16.15 -17.54 0.94
CA ARG A 79 -15.54 -18.14 2.14
C ARG A 79 -16.17 -17.61 3.41
N LEU A 80 -16.43 -16.32 3.43
CA LEU A 80 -17.03 -15.60 4.55
C LEU A 80 -18.47 -15.18 4.22
N GLY A 81 -19.14 -15.89 3.31
CA GLY A 81 -20.46 -15.49 2.79
C GLY A 81 -21.63 -15.58 3.77
N THR A 82 -21.45 -16.19 4.94
CA THR A 82 -22.47 -16.30 6.01
C THR A 82 -21.83 -16.15 7.39
N ALA A 83 -22.63 -15.84 8.41
CA ALA A 83 -22.16 -15.76 9.80
C ALA A 83 -21.55 -17.10 10.29
N ASP A 84 -22.17 -18.24 9.97
CA ASP A 84 -21.64 -19.56 10.36
C ASP A 84 -20.28 -19.85 9.73
N LYS A 85 -20.12 -19.51 8.44
CA LYS A 85 -18.83 -19.63 7.76
C LYS A 85 -17.77 -18.73 8.40
N MET A 86 -18.11 -17.47 8.69
CA MET A 86 -17.24 -16.55 9.42
C MET A 86 -16.83 -17.11 10.79
N ALA A 87 -17.79 -17.60 11.58
CA ALA A 87 -17.54 -18.15 12.90
C ALA A 87 -16.59 -19.36 12.85
N ALA A 88 -16.79 -20.27 11.89
CA ALA A 88 -15.93 -21.43 11.69
C ALA A 88 -14.52 -21.04 11.24
N THR A 89 -14.41 -20.13 10.25
CA THR A 89 -13.10 -19.66 9.76
C THR A 89 -12.33 -18.90 10.84
N PHE A 90 -12.99 -17.99 11.56
CA PHE A 90 -12.33 -17.24 12.63
C PHE A 90 -11.93 -18.10 13.82
N GLN A 91 -12.67 -19.19 14.11
CA GLN A 91 -12.22 -20.18 15.07
C GLN A 91 -10.89 -20.80 14.63
N LYS A 92 -10.77 -21.23 13.37
CA LYS A 92 -9.50 -21.77 12.85
C LYS A 92 -8.35 -20.78 12.94
N LEU A 93 -8.59 -19.49 12.64
CA LEU A 93 -7.57 -18.46 12.78
C LEU A 93 -7.14 -18.25 14.23
N ALA A 94 -8.09 -18.22 15.17
CA ALA A 94 -7.78 -18.13 16.60
C ALA A 94 -6.98 -19.37 17.08
N ASP A 95 -7.37 -20.58 16.66
CA ASP A 95 -6.69 -21.84 17.00
C ASP A 95 -5.28 -21.93 16.40
N MET A 96 -5.07 -21.29 15.25
CA MET A 96 -3.76 -21.12 14.60
C MET A 96 -2.85 -20.14 15.36
N GLY A 97 -3.41 -19.32 16.24
CA GLY A 97 -2.67 -18.34 17.04
C GLY A 97 -2.82 -16.89 16.57
N ALA A 98 -3.67 -16.62 15.57
CA ALA A 98 -4.00 -15.26 15.19
C ALA A 98 -4.73 -14.54 16.34
N LYS A 99 -4.50 -13.23 16.44
CA LYS A 99 -5.09 -12.35 17.45
C LYS A 99 -5.85 -11.18 16.83
N GLY A 100 -5.78 -11.02 15.52
CA GLY A 100 -6.63 -10.10 14.78
C GLY A 100 -6.74 -10.46 13.31
N ILE A 101 -7.63 -9.75 12.64
CA ILE A 101 -7.82 -9.79 11.19
C ILE A 101 -7.75 -8.37 10.63
N VAL A 102 -7.26 -8.24 9.41
CA VAL A 102 -7.51 -7.07 8.56
C VAL A 102 -8.51 -7.50 7.50
N LEU A 103 -9.73 -6.98 7.57
CA LEU A 103 -10.79 -7.28 6.62
C LEU A 103 -10.87 -6.16 5.59
N ASP A 104 -10.60 -6.47 4.33
CA ASP A 104 -10.86 -5.52 3.24
C ASP A 104 -12.38 -5.39 3.05
N VAL A 105 -12.85 -4.15 3.03
CA VAL A 105 -14.26 -3.83 2.81
C VAL A 105 -14.49 -2.91 1.60
N LYS A 106 -13.43 -2.52 0.90
CA LYS A 106 -13.50 -1.86 -0.41
C LYS A 106 -12.28 -2.24 -1.23
N GLY A 107 -12.44 -3.22 -2.11
CA GLY A 107 -11.39 -3.65 -3.03
C GLY A 107 -11.27 -2.73 -4.27
N ILE A 108 -10.41 -3.14 -5.20
CA ILE A 108 -10.13 -2.41 -6.46
C ILE A 108 -11.38 -2.02 -7.27
N PRO A 109 -12.46 -2.82 -7.34
CA PRO A 109 -13.69 -2.42 -8.01
C PRO A 109 -14.38 -1.16 -7.47
N GLY A 110 -14.02 -0.64 -6.29
CA GLY A 110 -14.72 0.49 -5.65
C GLY A 110 -16.10 0.12 -5.05
N LEU A 111 -16.44 -1.17 -5.01
CA LEU A 111 -17.64 -1.68 -4.36
C LEU A 111 -17.35 -2.04 -2.92
N VAL A 112 -18.34 -1.89 -2.04
CA VAL A 112 -18.16 -2.05 -0.59
C VAL A 112 -18.82 -3.29 0.00
N SER A 113 -18.18 -3.89 1.00
CA SER A 113 -18.66 -5.09 1.71
C SER A 113 -19.20 -4.75 3.11
N TYR A 114 -20.05 -3.73 3.20
CA TYR A 114 -20.76 -3.30 4.41
C TYR A 114 -22.06 -2.57 4.04
N ASN A 115 -22.94 -2.33 5.01
CA ASN A 115 -24.17 -1.57 4.80
C ASN A 115 -23.88 -0.07 4.66
N SER A 116 -23.58 0.33 3.43
CA SER A 116 -23.29 1.71 3.04
C SER A 116 -24.53 2.45 2.55
N GLN A 117 -24.62 3.74 2.88
CA GLN A 117 -25.55 4.72 2.31
C GLN A 117 -24.91 5.56 1.19
N ILE A 118 -23.60 5.43 0.96
CA ILE A 118 -22.81 6.27 0.04
C ILE A 118 -22.37 5.49 -1.22
N ALA A 119 -21.70 4.36 -1.01
CA ALA A 119 -21.18 3.48 -2.06
C ALA A 119 -22.10 2.28 -2.35
N GLN A 120 -22.00 1.77 -3.58
CA GLN A 120 -22.68 0.55 -4.01
C GLN A 120 -22.07 -0.67 -3.32
N GLN A 121 -22.93 -1.54 -2.80
CA GLN A 121 -22.51 -2.75 -2.12
C GLN A 121 -22.15 -3.88 -3.11
N LEU A 122 -21.11 -4.64 -2.78
CA LEU A 122 -20.81 -5.91 -3.42
C LEU A 122 -21.67 -7.02 -2.79
N LYS A 123 -22.71 -7.47 -3.49
CA LYS A 123 -23.60 -8.56 -3.04
C LYS A 123 -23.38 -9.89 -3.74
N THR A 124 -22.86 -9.84 -4.96
CA THR A 124 -22.58 -11.03 -5.78
C THR A 124 -21.16 -10.95 -6.31
N TRP A 125 -20.40 -12.02 -6.11
CA TRP A 125 -19.05 -12.14 -6.63
C TRP A 125 -18.70 -13.59 -6.96
N ASN A 126 -18.10 -13.81 -8.14
CA ASN A 126 -17.67 -15.14 -8.61
C ASN A 126 -18.70 -16.27 -8.39
N GLY A 127 -19.96 -15.99 -8.75
CA GLY A 127 -21.06 -16.97 -8.69
C GLY A 127 -21.67 -17.17 -7.30
N TYR A 128 -21.20 -16.48 -6.27
CA TYR A 128 -21.80 -16.50 -4.94
C TYR A 128 -22.57 -15.20 -4.68
N THR A 129 -23.80 -15.32 -4.18
CA THR A 129 -24.65 -14.19 -3.76
C THR A 129 -24.91 -14.30 -2.27
N GLN A 130 -24.65 -13.22 -1.55
CA GLN A 130 -24.98 -13.12 -0.12
C GLN A 130 -26.49 -13.02 0.09
N ALA A 131 -26.96 -13.47 1.25
CA ALA A 131 -28.37 -13.31 1.62
C ALA A 131 -28.77 -11.83 1.69
N ASP A 132 -30.04 -11.55 1.39
CA ASP A 132 -30.60 -10.20 1.54
C ASP A 132 -30.43 -9.70 2.99
N GLY A 133 -30.06 -8.43 3.13
CA GLY A 133 -29.80 -7.82 4.44
C GLY A 133 -28.52 -8.28 5.13
N PHE A 134 -27.72 -9.17 4.53
CA PHE A 134 -26.44 -9.58 5.10
C PHE A 134 -25.44 -8.41 5.10
N ASP A 135 -25.13 -7.91 6.30
CA ASP A 135 -24.05 -6.95 6.53
C ASP A 135 -22.74 -7.70 6.78
N TYR A 136 -21.93 -7.83 5.74
CA TYR A 136 -20.68 -8.59 5.79
C TYR A 136 -19.74 -8.07 6.88
N LEU A 137 -19.48 -6.76 6.94
CA LEU A 137 -18.61 -6.19 7.98
C LEU A 137 -19.19 -6.37 9.39
N GLN A 138 -20.49 -6.13 9.61
CA GLN A 138 -21.07 -6.30 10.95
C GLN A 138 -21.01 -7.76 11.44
N ASN A 139 -21.29 -8.71 10.55
CA ASN A 139 -21.18 -10.14 10.88
C ASN A 139 -19.72 -10.52 11.15
N ALA A 140 -18.78 -10.02 10.36
CA ALA A 140 -17.37 -10.28 10.57
C ALA A 140 -16.88 -9.75 11.92
N ILE A 141 -17.28 -8.52 12.29
CA ILE A 141 -16.98 -7.95 13.61
C ILE A 141 -17.55 -8.82 14.72
N THR A 142 -18.81 -9.22 14.59
CA THR A 142 -19.51 -10.00 15.61
C THR A 142 -18.85 -11.35 15.84
N GLU A 143 -18.60 -12.10 14.77
CA GLU A 143 -18.03 -13.44 14.87
C GLU A 143 -16.54 -13.42 15.23
N ALA A 144 -15.75 -12.48 14.71
CA ALA A 144 -14.33 -12.37 15.07
C ALA A 144 -14.14 -12.03 16.55
N LYS A 145 -14.93 -11.09 17.08
CA LYS A 145 -14.85 -10.69 18.50
C LYS A 145 -15.28 -11.80 19.45
N LYS A 146 -16.26 -12.65 19.08
CA LYS A 146 -16.59 -13.87 19.86
C LYS A 146 -15.39 -14.81 20.01
N LYS A 147 -14.45 -14.78 19.06
CA LYS A 147 -13.20 -15.58 19.09
C LYS A 147 -12.01 -14.84 19.69
N GLY A 148 -12.24 -13.65 20.24
CA GLY A 148 -11.19 -12.80 20.83
C GLY A 148 -10.27 -12.15 19.79
N LEU A 149 -10.65 -12.14 18.51
CA LEU A 149 -9.88 -11.49 17.45
C LEU A 149 -10.18 -9.99 17.40
N LYS A 150 -9.13 -9.20 17.24
CA LYS A 150 -9.19 -7.78 16.90
C LYS A 150 -9.56 -7.58 15.45
N VAL A 151 -10.37 -6.57 15.15
CA VAL A 151 -10.89 -6.35 13.80
C VAL A 151 -10.39 -5.01 13.27
N PHE A 152 -9.44 -5.09 12.36
CA PHE A 152 -8.99 -3.97 11.55
C PHE A 152 -9.74 -4.00 10.21
N VAL A 153 -10.07 -2.84 9.68
CA VAL A 153 -10.73 -2.72 8.37
C VAL A 153 -9.81 -2.00 7.40
N SER A 154 -9.67 -2.54 6.18
CA SER A 154 -8.96 -1.87 5.10
C SER A 154 -9.88 -1.43 3.98
N MET A 155 -9.43 -0.41 3.24
CA MET A 155 -10.00 -0.01 1.96
C MET A 155 -8.87 0.28 0.99
N SER A 156 -9.03 -0.16 -0.25
CA SER A 156 -8.26 0.31 -1.40
C SER A 156 -8.70 1.74 -1.76
N VAL A 157 -8.09 2.74 -1.11
CA VAL A 157 -8.56 4.13 -1.07
C VAL A 157 -8.84 4.69 -2.46
N PHE A 158 -7.84 4.91 -3.31
CA PHE A 158 -8.09 5.58 -4.60
C PHE A 158 -8.51 4.63 -5.74
N ALA A 159 -8.75 3.35 -5.45
CA ALA A 159 -9.21 2.40 -6.45
C ALA A 159 -10.74 2.39 -6.55
N GLU A 160 -11.25 2.70 -7.74
CA GLU A 160 -12.67 2.92 -8.02
C GLU A 160 -13.13 2.28 -9.33
N GLY A 161 -12.42 1.26 -9.80
CA GLY A 161 -12.95 0.38 -10.81
C GLY A 161 -12.04 -0.73 -11.30
N MET A 162 -12.69 -1.69 -11.94
CA MET A 162 -12.07 -2.90 -12.44
C MET A 162 -12.85 -3.43 -13.64
N ASN A 163 -12.16 -3.74 -14.73
CA ASN A 163 -12.68 -4.53 -15.83
C ASN A 163 -12.31 -5.99 -15.61
N TYR A 164 -13.26 -6.75 -15.06
CA TYR A 164 -13.09 -8.16 -14.77
C TYR A 164 -13.69 -9.00 -15.88
N TYR A 165 -12.82 -9.50 -16.77
CA TYR A 165 -13.22 -10.36 -17.89
C TYR A 165 -14.35 -9.77 -18.76
N GLY A 166 -14.29 -8.45 -19.01
CA GLY A 166 -15.29 -7.72 -19.81
C GLY A 166 -16.41 -7.09 -18.99
N VAL A 167 -16.54 -7.44 -17.71
CA VAL A 167 -17.52 -6.82 -16.80
C VAL A 167 -16.87 -5.65 -16.07
N LYS A 168 -17.40 -4.45 -16.31
CA LYS A 168 -16.89 -3.20 -15.72
C LYS A 168 -17.60 -2.90 -14.40
N TYR A 169 -16.82 -2.79 -13.34
CA TYR A 169 -17.27 -2.42 -12.00
C TYR A 169 -16.65 -1.10 -11.57
N GLY A 170 -17.39 -0.34 -10.77
CA GLY A 170 -16.89 0.86 -10.09
C GLY A 170 -17.23 2.17 -10.78
N LYS A 171 -17.08 3.25 -10.01
CA LYS A 171 -17.51 4.61 -10.37
C LYS A 171 -16.83 5.15 -11.61
N VAL A 172 -15.58 4.77 -11.90
CA VAL A 172 -14.90 5.26 -13.11
C VAL A 172 -15.59 4.85 -14.42
N PHE A 173 -16.40 3.78 -14.39
CA PHE A 173 -17.12 3.28 -15.57
C PHE A 173 -18.60 3.67 -15.62
N ASN A 174 -19.24 3.88 -14.46
CA ASN A 174 -20.70 4.08 -14.40
C ASN A 174 -21.15 5.44 -13.85
N ASP A 175 -20.22 6.29 -13.39
CA ASP A 175 -20.50 7.66 -12.95
C ASP A 175 -19.66 8.66 -13.75
N PRO A 176 -20.27 9.51 -14.59
CA PRO A 176 -19.55 10.50 -15.39
C PRO A 176 -18.66 11.45 -14.57
N SER A 177 -19.06 11.77 -13.34
CA SER A 177 -18.30 12.67 -12.45
C SER A 177 -16.97 12.05 -12.02
N PHE A 178 -16.97 10.73 -11.81
CA PHE A 178 -15.78 9.96 -11.43
C PHE A 178 -14.96 9.54 -12.64
N SER A 179 -15.61 9.25 -13.77
CA SER A 179 -14.95 9.00 -15.05
C SER A 179 -14.09 10.18 -15.49
N ALA A 180 -14.52 11.41 -15.21
CA ALA A 180 -13.79 12.65 -15.54
C ALA A 180 -12.57 12.93 -14.66
N ILE A 181 -12.46 12.30 -13.48
CA ILE A 181 -11.38 12.52 -12.51
C ILE A 181 -10.51 11.27 -12.28
N GLN A 182 -10.69 10.25 -13.10
CA GLN A 182 -9.81 9.08 -13.10
C GLN A 182 -8.37 9.49 -13.43
N SER A 183 -7.43 8.65 -13.03
CA SER A 183 -6.02 8.84 -13.32
C SER A 183 -5.78 8.87 -14.83
N GLN A 184 -4.95 9.80 -15.28
CA GLN A 184 -4.46 9.85 -16.65
C GLN A 184 -2.99 9.45 -16.69
N VAL A 185 -2.68 8.45 -17.50
CA VAL A 185 -1.39 7.75 -17.54
C VAL A 185 -0.63 8.05 -18.83
N MET A 186 0.69 8.11 -18.74
CA MET A 186 1.58 8.12 -19.89
C MET A 186 1.70 6.72 -20.50
N THR A 187 1.59 6.62 -21.83
CA THR A 187 2.00 5.43 -22.58
C THR A 187 3.51 5.45 -22.85
N ALA A 188 4.07 4.32 -23.28
CA ALA A 188 5.46 4.25 -23.72
C ALA A 188 5.79 5.18 -24.91
N MET A 189 4.79 5.65 -25.65
CA MET A 189 4.93 6.64 -26.72
C MET A 189 4.88 8.09 -26.23
N GLY A 190 4.71 8.32 -24.91
CA GLY A 190 4.60 9.66 -24.32
C GLY A 190 3.25 10.34 -24.56
N THR A 191 2.20 9.56 -24.81
CA THR A 191 0.82 10.08 -24.94
C THR A 191 0.05 9.88 -23.64
N VAL A 192 -0.76 10.86 -23.26
CA VAL A 192 -1.70 10.79 -22.13
C VAL A 192 -2.93 9.99 -22.54
N GLN A 193 -3.35 9.02 -21.72
CA GLN A 193 -4.62 8.32 -21.87
C GLN A 193 -5.29 8.13 -20.51
N ASN A 194 -6.60 7.88 -20.49
CA ASN A 194 -7.27 7.47 -19.26
C ASN A 194 -6.74 6.11 -18.82
N ILE A 195 -6.58 5.90 -17.51
CA ILE A 195 -6.11 4.63 -16.96
C ILE A 195 -6.96 3.45 -17.44
N THR A 196 -8.28 3.61 -17.56
CA THR A 196 -9.20 2.53 -17.99
C THR A 196 -9.10 2.18 -19.47
N ASP A 197 -8.47 3.03 -20.28
CA ASP A 197 -8.23 2.75 -21.70
C ASP A 197 -6.96 1.91 -21.90
N VAL A 198 -6.06 1.94 -20.92
CA VAL A 198 -4.76 1.26 -20.95
C VAL A 198 -4.74 -0.01 -20.10
N TYR A 199 -5.46 -0.01 -18.98
CA TYR A 199 -5.41 -1.07 -17.97
C TYR A 199 -6.80 -1.60 -17.61
N SER A 200 -6.85 -2.78 -16.99
CA SER A 200 -8.07 -3.39 -16.47
C SER A 200 -8.53 -2.81 -15.13
N TYR A 201 -7.95 -1.69 -14.68
CA TYR A 201 -8.21 -1.08 -13.38
C TYR A 201 -8.42 0.42 -13.53
N GLY A 202 -9.21 0.99 -12.62
CA GLY A 202 -9.50 2.41 -12.51
C GLY A 202 -9.07 2.93 -11.15
N LEU A 203 -8.13 3.87 -11.14
CA LEU A 203 -7.80 4.64 -9.94
C LEU A 203 -8.19 6.10 -10.18
N LEU A 204 -8.72 6.76 -9.15
CA LEU A 204 -8.93 8.20 -9.17
C LEU A 204 -7.60 8.94 -9.04
N ASN A 205 -7.52 10.15 -9.59
CA ASN A 205 -6.39 11.04 -9.35
C ASN A 205 -6.44 11.57 -7.89
N PRO A 206 -5.42 11.27 -7.04
CA PRO A 206 -5.43 11.65 -5.62
C PRO A 206 -5.49 13.17 -5.36
N LEU A 207 -5.14 14.01 -6.33
CA LEU A 207 -5.23 15.48 -6.21
C LEU A 207 -6.65 16.03 -6.38
N GLN A 208 -7.58 15.21 -6.87
CA GLN A 208 -8.93 15.67 -7.18
C GLN A 208 -9.73 15.85 -5.89
N PRO A 209 -10.27 17.05 -5.59
CA PRO A 209 -11.01 17.28 -4.36
C PRO A 209 -12.22 16.35 -4.22
N LEU A 210 -12.89 16.04 -5.34
CA LEU A 210 -14.00 15.09 -5.36
C LEU A 210 -13.55 13.69 -4.95
N ALA A 211 -12.43 13.19 -5.50
CA ALA A 211 -11.85 11.90 -5.10
C ALA A 211 -11.56 11.86 -3.60
N GLN A 212 -10.80 12.85 -3.09
CA GLN A 212 -10.47 12.89 -1.67
C GLN A 212 -11.71 12.99 -0.76
N SER A 213 -12.70 13.80 -1.15
CA SER A 213 -13.91 13.98 -0.34
C SER A 213 -14.78 12.73 -0.29
N TYR A 214 -14.89 12.02 -1.42
CA TYR A 214 -15.63 10.77 -1.52
C TYR A 214 -14.96 9.67 -0.70
N GLU A 215 -13.65 9.43 -0.89
CA GLU A 215 -12.95 8.39 -0.13
C GLU A 215 -12.97 8.67 1.37
N LEU A 216 -12.76 9.93 1.78
CA LEU A 216 -12.86 10.32 3.18
C LEU A 216 -14.27 10.08 3.75
N SER A 217 -15.31 10.25 2.93
CA SER A 217 -16.70 10.00 3.38
C SER A 217 -16.95 8.52 3.66
N LEU A 218 -16.40 7.60 2.85
CA LEU A 218 -16.51 6.15 3.09
C LEU A 218 -15.75 5.72 4.34
N ILE A 219 -14.54 6.26 4.53
CA ILE A 219 -13.75 6.01 5.75
C ILE A 219 -14.53 6.48 6.98
N LYS A 220 -15.09 7.69 6.94
CA LYS A 220 -15.92 8.23 8.03
C LYS A 220 -17.18 7.41 8.28
N GLU A 221 -17.85 6.92 7.23
CA GLU A 221 -19.02 6.06 7.35
C GLU A 221 -18.69 4.77 8.13
N VAL A 222 -17.61 4.09 7.74
CA VAL A 222 -17.16 2.88 8.46
C VAL A 222 -16.77 3.19 9.91
N VAL A 223 -15.94 4.21 10.11
CA VAL A 223 -15.45 4.59 11.43
C VAL A 223 -16.59 5.03 12.35
N THR A 224 -17.64 5.66 11.83
CA THR A 224 -18.81 6.07 12.61
C THR A 224 -19.66 4.86 12.99
N ASN A 225 -19.99 4.02 12.01
CA ASN A 225 -21.07 3.05 12.16
C ASN A 225 -20.63 1.70 12.74
N TYR A 226 -19.34 1.35 12.65
CA TYR A 226 -18.86 0.02 13.02
C TYR A 226 -17.90 0.03 14.21
N ASN A 227 -18.06 -0.93 15.12
CA ASN A 227 -17.19 -1.10 16.28
C ASN A 227 -15.90 -1.87 15.91
N ILE A 228 -15.03 -1.22 15.13
CA ILE A 228 -13.73 -1.76 14.70
C ILE A 228 -12.61 -1.36 15.67
N ASP A 229 -11.49 -2.10 15.67
CA ASP A 229 -10.30 -1.82 16.48
C ASP A 229 -9.27 -0.95 15.75
N GLY A 230 -9.27 -0.95 14.41
CA GLY A 230 -8.45 -0.04 13.62
C GLY A 230 -8.86 0.09 12.15
N PHE A 231 -8.38 1.14 11.50
CA PHE A 231 -8.56 1.40 10.07
C PHE A 231 -7.20 1.38 9.37
N VAL A 232 -7.12 0.69 8.22
CA VAL A 232 -5.89 0.48 7.46
C VAL A 232 -6.04 1.11 6.08
N LEU A 233 -5.18 2.07 5.75
CA LEU A 233 -5.06 2.60 4.40
C LEU A 233 -4.32 1.59 3.50
N ASP A 234 -5.01 1.11 2.47
CA ASP A 234 -4.44 0.37 1.35
C ASP A 234 -4.69 1.13 0.04
N TYR A 235 -3.87 0.95 -1.00
CA TYR A 235 -3.94 1.69 -2.27
C TYR A 235 -4.17 3.21 -2.09
N CYS A 236 -3.66 3.80 -1.01
CA CYS A 236 -3.64 5.24 -0.76
C CYS A 236 -2.46 5.87 -1.51
N ARG A 237 -2.50 5.78 -2.83
CA ARG A 237 -1.38 6.07 -3.72
C ARG A 237 -1.85 6.48 -5.11
N PHE A 238 -0.93 7.03 -5.91
CA PHE A 238 -1.10 7.09 -7.36
C PHE A 238 -0.97 5.69 -7.98
N TYR A 239 -1.47 5.52 -9.21
CA TYR A 239 -1.35 4.24 -9.92
C TYR A 239 0.10 3.74 -10.04
N ASP A 240 0.97 4.53 -10.69
CA ASP A 240 2.40 4.25 -10.82
C ASP A 240 3.14 5.52 -11.30
N ILE A 241 4.43 5.42 -11.63
CA ILE A 241 5.28 6.53 -12.09
C ILE A 241 4.75 7.24 -13.34
N CYS A 242 4.02 6.51 -14.19
CA CYS A 242 3.37 7.03 -15.37
C CYS A 242 2.10 7.84 -15.07
N ALA A 243 1.69 7.95 -13.80
CA ALA A 243 0.48 8.64 -13.36
C ALA A 243 0.79 9.69 -12.29
N ASP A 244 0.08 10.80 -12.18
CA ASP A 244 -0.99 11.27 -13.05
C ASP A 244 -0.45 12.41 -13.93
N PHE A 245 -0.65 12.36 -15.24
CA PHE A 245 -0.21 13.40 -16.18
C PHE A 245 -1.37 14.13 -16.86
N SER A 246 -2.51 14.22 -16.17
CA SER A 246 -3.61 15.08 -16.62
C SER A 246 -3.20 16.56 -16.62
N ASP A 247 -3.86 17.35 -17.47
CA ASP A 247 -3.70 18.81 -17.47
C ASP A 247 -3.98 19.42 -16.08
N TYR A 248 -4.93 18.84 -15.35
CA TYR A 248 -5.22 19.24 -13.97
C TYR A 248 -4.01 19.05 -13.06
N THR A 249 -3.37 17.88 -13.08
CA THR A 249 -2.19 17.62 -12.26
C THR A 249 -1.00 18.47 -12.66
N LEU A 250 -0.76 18.66 -13.97
CA LEU A 250 0.30 19.53 -14.46
C LEU A 250 0.09 20.98 -14.01
N ALA A 251 -1.14 21.48 -14.02
CA ALA A 251 -1.47 22.81 -13.50
C ALA A 251 -1.19 22.91 -11.99
N LYS A 252 -1.61 21.92 -11.19
CA LYS A 252 -1.34 21.89 -9.75
C LYS A 252 0.14 21.80 -9.43
N PHE A 253 0.89 21.02 -10.20
CA PHE A 253 2.34 20.92 -10.05
C PHE A 253 3.04 22.24 -10.41
N LYS A 254 2.63 22.89 -11.49
CA LYS A 254 3.14 24.21 -11.90
C LYS A 254 3.01 25.21 -10.74
N ASP A 255 1.83 25.29 -10.15
CA ASP A 255 1.53 26.20 -9.05
C ASP A 255 2.36 25.85 -7.80
N TRP A 256 2.41 24.57 -7.43
CA TRP A 256 3.20 24.06 -6.31
C TRP A 256 4.71 24.34 -6.46
N ALA A 257 5.24 24.12 -7.66
CA ALA A 257 6.66 24.28 -7.96
C ALA A 257 7.07 25.75 -8.21
N GLY A 258 6.11 26.68 -8.23
CA GLY A 258 6.35 28.10 -8.53
C GLY A 258 6.84 28.36 -9.95
N LEU A 259 6.38 27.56 -10.92
CA LEU A 259 6.81 27.65 -12.31
C LEU A 259 5.88 28.57 -13.13
N SER A 260 6.44 29.30 -14.09
CA SER A 260 5.62 30.08 -15.04
C SER A 260 4.87 29.20 -16.03
N SER A 261 5.45 28.06 -16.39
CA SER A 261 4.89 27.04 -17.28
C SER A 261 5.53 25.68 -16.98
N VAL A 262 4.80 24.60 -17.27
CA VAL A 262 5.34 23.24 -17.22
C VAL A 262 4.73 22.40 -18.35
N LYS A 263 5.54 21.54 -18.95
CA LYS A 263 5.12 20.48 -19.87
C LYS A 263 5.45 19.12 -19.26
N ALA A 264 4.74 18.07 -19.65
CA ALA A 264 5.07 16.71 -19.24
C ALA A 264 6.55 16.35 -19.53
N THR A 265 7.09 16.85 -20.65
CA THR A 265 8.51 16.65 -21.05
C THR A 265 9.52 17.31 -20.13
N ASP A 266 9.13 18.32 -19.35
CA ASP A 266 10.01 18.93 -18.34
C ASP A 266 10.19 18.00 -17.13
N ILE A 267 9.27 17.05 -16.96
CA ILE A 267 9.26 16.04 -15.89
C ILE A 267 9.89 14.73 -16.40
N VAL A 268 9.41 14.19 -17.52
CA VAL A 268 9.94 13.00 -18.20
C VAL A 268 10.00 13.26 -19.69
N GLN A 269 11.21 13.29 -20.25
CA GLN A 269 11.44 13.63 -21.67
C GLN A 269 10.98 12.51 -22.60
N SER A 270 11.17 11.25 -22.20
CA SER A 270 10.75 10.08 -22.96
C SER A 270 10.45 8.88 -22.06
N TRP A 271 9.58 8.01 -22.54
CA TRP A 271 9.09 6.82 -21.84
C TRP A 271 9.53 5.54 -22.56
N THR A 272 9.54 4.44 -21.83
CA THR A 272 9.78 3.09 -22.37
C THR A 272 9.02 2.06 -21.55
N THR A 273 9.04 0.80 -21.98
CA THR A 273 8.49 -0.32 -21.22
C THR A 273 9.63 -1.14 -20.64
N SER A 274 9.57 -1.42 -19.34
CA SER A 274 10.46 -2.33 -18.64
C SER A 274 9.63 -3.28 -17.78
N ASN A 275 9.83 -4.60 -17.95
CA ASN A 275 9.08 -5.64 -17.24
C ASN A 275 7.55 -5.44 -17.28
N GLY A 276 7.03 -5.04 -18.44
CA GLY A 276 5.60 -4.78 -18.65
C GLY A 276 5.07 -3.47 -18.06
N SER A 277 5.92 -2.66 -17.40
CA SER A 277 5.54 -1.37 -16.81
C SER A 277 6.06 -0.21 -17.64
N VAL A 278 5.29 0.87 -17.74
CA VAL A 278 5.72 2.11 -18.41
C VAL A 278 6.58 2.93 -17.44
N VAL A 279 7.83 3.16 -17.82
CA VAL A 279 8.83 3.83 -16.97
C VAL A 279 9.55 4.95 -17.72
N PRO A 280 10.09 5.96 -17.01
CA PRO A 280 10.93 6.99 -17.63
C PRO A 280 12.15 6.37 -18.31
N ALA A 281 12.35 6.67 -19.61
CA ALA A 281 13.61 6.37 -20.31
C ALA A 281 14.63 7.50 -20.10
N VAL A 282 14.16 8.74 -20.17
CA VAL A 282 14.97 9.94 -19.90
C VAL A 282 14.16 10.91 -19.03
N THR A 283 14.68 11.25 -17.86
CA THR A 283 14.04 12.18 -16.92
C THR A 283 14.33 13.64 -17.27
N GLY A 284 13.40 14.53 -16.93
CA GLY A 284 13.51 15.97 -17.13
C GLY A 284 13.98 16.72 -15.88
N ALA A 285 14.24 18.02 -16.03
CA ALA A 285 14.75 18.88 -14.96
C ALA A 285 13.81 18.97 -13.74
N GLN A 286 12.51 18.75 -13.92
CA GLN A 286 11.49 18.81 -12.86
C GLN A 286 11.21 17.45 -12.20
N TYR A 287 11.88 16.36 -12.62
CA TYR A 287 11.54 15.01 -12.18
C TYR A 287 11.55 14.83 -10.65
N LYS A 288 12.61 15.27 -9.95
CA LYS A 288 12.68 15.10 -8.48
C LYS A 288 11.61 15.89 -7.74
N LYS A 289 11.35 17.13 -8.18
CA LYS A 289 10.29 17.98 -7.64
C LYS A 289 8.90 17.38 -7.88
N TRP A 290 8.72 16.73 -9.03
CA TRP A 290 7.49 16.00 -9.33
C TRP A 290 7.26 14.82 -8.38
N LEU A 291 8.31 14.04 -8.06
CA LEU A 291 8.22 12.97 -7.07
C LEU A 291 7.83 13.52 -5.69
N GLU A 292 8.46 14.61 -5.26
CA GLU A 292 8.15 15.28 -3.99
C GLU A 292 6.70 15.79 -3.94
N PHE A 293 6.24 16.46 -5.00
CA PHE A 293 4.86 16.94 -5.11
C PHE A 293 3.82 15.81 -4.98
N ARG A 294 4.07 14.66 -5.64
CA ARG A 294 3.21 13.47 -5.53
C ARG A 294 3.23 12.89 -4.13
N ALA A 295 4.42 12.80 -3.51
CA ALA A 295 4.57 12.34 -2.14
C ALA A 295 3.85 13.25 -1.13
N GLN A 296 3.92 14.57 -1.32
CA GLN A 296 3.21 15.53 -0.49
C GLN A 296 1.69 15.38 -0.63
N THR A 297 1.18 15.17 -1.85
CA THR A 297 -0.25 14.95 -2.08
C THR A 297 -0.78 13.79 -1.22
N ILE A 298 -0.07 12.67 -1.20
CA ILE A 298 -0.49 11.51 -0.39
C ILE A 298 -0.32 11.79 1.10
N HIS A 299 0.80 12.39 1.51
CA HIS A 299 1.00 12.82 2.91
C HIS A 299 -0.17 13.65 3.43
N ASP A 300 -0.58 14.67 2.67
CA ASP A 300 -1.63 15.60 3.07
C ASP A 300 -2.99 14.90 3.19
N PHE A 301 -3.28 13.95 2.29
CA PHE A 301 -4.48 13.12 2.40
C PHE A 301 -4.43 12.19 3.62
N VAL A 302 -3.29 11.57 3.92
CA VAL A 302 -3.09 10.71 5.10
C VAL A 302 -3.29 11.52 6.38
N SER A 303 -2.72 12.72 6.46
CA SER A 303 -2.89 13.65 7.59
C SER A 303 -4.37 14.02 7.79
N LYS A 304 -5.04 14.49 6.73
CA LYS A 304 -6.47 14.81 6.76
C LYS A 304 -7.34 13.63 7.19
N THR A 305 -6.97 12.42 6.75
CA THR A 305 -7.70 11.20 7.09
C THR A 305 -7.48 10.81 8.55
N ARG A 306 -6.24 10.90 9.06
CA ARG A 306 -5.95 10.68 10.48
C ARG A 306 -6.81 11.59 11.35
N ASP A 307 -6.82 12.89 11.07
CA ASP A 307 -7.57 13.87 11.85
C ASP A 307 -9.06 13.54 11.87
N ALA A 308 -9.63 13.21 10.71
CA ALA A 308 -11.02 12.81 10.60
C ALA A 308 -11.34 11.52 11.40
N VAL A 309 -10.48 10.51 11.33
CA VAL A 309 -10.65 9.25 12.06
C VAL A 309 -10.57 9.50 13.57
N LYS A 310 -9.55 10.22 14.02
CA LYS A 310 -9.30 10.51 15.44
C LYS A 310 -10.35 11.44 16.04
N ALA A 311 -10.94 12.34 15.25
CA ALA A 311 -12.06 13.16 15.68
C ALA A 311 -13.33 12.34 15.99
N ILE A 312 -13.56 11.24 15.27
CA ILE A 312 -14.72 10.36 15.49
C ILE A 312 -14.43 9.33 16.58
N LYS A 313 -13.26 8.69 16.54
CA LYS A 313 -12.81 7.68 17.51
C LYS A 313 -11.33 7.90 17.87
N PRO A 314 -11.02 8.67 18.94
CA PRO A 314 -9.64 9.02 19.32
C PRO A 314 -8.71 7.80 19.53
N HIS A 315 -9.27 6.72 20.06
CA HIS A 315 -8.53 5.49 20.38
C HIS A 315 -8.62 4.41 19.29
N LEU A 316 -9.22 4.70 18.13
CA LEU A 316 -9.19 3.78 16.99
C LEU A 316 -7.79 3.77 16.39
N ALA A 317 -7.17 2.61 16.20
CA ALA A 317 -5.86 2.54 15.57
C ALA A 317 -5.94 3.01 14.10
N PHE A 318 -5.04 3.90 13.70
CA PHE A 318 -4.93 4.39 12.33
C PHE A 318 -3.65 3.88 11.70
N CYS A 319 -3.80 3.06 10.67
CA CYS A 319 -2.74 2.21 10.15
C CYS A 319 -2.60 2.37 8.63
N SER A 320 -1.49 1.88 8.09
CA SER A 320 -1.33 1.73 6.64
C SER A 320 -0.53 0.48 6.32
N TYR A 321 -0.71 -0.02 5.09
CA TYR A 321 0.07 -1.09 4.50
C TYR A 321 0.74 -0.62 3.21
N SER A 322 1.97 -1.06 2.98
CA SER A 322 2.65 -0.91 1.68
C SER A 322 3.68 -2.00 1.44
N GLY A 323 4.19 -2.10 0.20
CA GLY A 323 5.38 -2.90 -0.09
C GLY A 323 6.61 -2.38 0.67
N ALA A 324 7.50 -3.30 1.09
CA ALA A 324 8.65 -2.95 1.94
C ALA A 324 9.81 -2.25 1.19
N TRP A 325 9.80 -2.24 -0.14
CA TRP A 325 10.89 -1.73 -1.00
C TRP A 325 10.92 -0.19 -1.09
N TYR A 326 11.36 0.49 -0.02
CA TYR A 326 11.40 1.95 0.05
C TYR A 326 12.19 2.60 -1.10
N ASP A 327 13.28 1.95 -1.51
CA ASP A 327 14.21 2.40 -2.55
C ASP A 327 13.55 2.69 -3.90
N SER A 328 12.41 2.06 -4.16
CA SER A 328 11.63 2.18 -5.41
C SER A 328 10.16 2.52 -5.19
N TYR A 329 9.66 2.59 -3.95
CA TYR A 329 8.25 2.88 -3.66
C TYR A 329 7.81 4.31 -4.01
N TYR A 330 8.75 5.22 -4.27
CA TYR A 330 8.47 6.59 -4.70
C TYR A 330 7.65 6.65 -6.01
N THR A 331 7.64 5.59 -6.83
CA THR A 331 6.95 5.58 -8.12
C THR A 331 5.45 5.81 -7.98
N VAL A 332 4.87 5.41 -6.85
CA VAL A 332 3.43 5.53 -6.56
C VAL A 332 3.10 6.77 -5.73
N GLY A 333 4.06 7.68 -5.55
CA GLY A 333 3.88 8.94 -4.82
C GLY A 333 3.71 8.75 -3.32
N VAL A 334 4.32 7.72 -2.74
CA VAL A 334 4.20 7.40 -1.32
C VAL A 334 5.56 7.58 -0.63
N ASN A 335 5.55 8.27 0.52
CA ASN A 335 6.70 8.36 1.42
C ASN A 335 6.29 7.93 2.83
N TRP A 336 6.35 6.62 3.10
CA TRP A 336 6.03 6.07 4.42
C TRP A 336 7.17 6.22 5.44
N ALA A 337 8.21 7.00 5.14
CA ALA A 337 9.31 7.25 6.06
C ALA A 337 8.93 8.16 7.23
N SER A 338 9.74 8.12 8.28
CA SER A 338 9.78 9.17 9.29
C SER A 338 10.27 10.46 8.68
N LYS A 339 9.71 11.60 9.10
CA LYS A 339 10.24 12.94 8.74
C LYS A 339 11.68 13.16 9.18
N ASN A 340 12.18 12.34 10.11
CA ASN A 340 13.56 12.37 10.62
C ASN A 340 14.53 11.52 9.78
N TYR A 341 14.05 10.79 8.78
CA TYR A 341 14.87 10.10 7.79
C TYR A 341 15.01 10.99 6.55
N ASP A 342 16.23 11.19 6.03
CA ASP A 342 16.49 12.03 4.86
C ASP A 342 16.81 11.17 3.63
N PRO A 343 15.83 10.91 2.74
CA PRO A 343 16.05 10.03 1.59
C PRO A 343 17.10 10.58 0.63
N SER A 344 17.32 11.90 0.57
CA SER A 344 18.30 12.51 -0.34
C SER A 344 19.74 12.17 -0.02
N SER A 345 20.01 11.69 1.21
CA SER A 345 21.33 11.25 1.64
C SER A 345 21.73 9.88 1.05
N GLU A 346 20.75 9.05 0.68
CA GLU A 346 20.96 7.69 0.14
C GLU A 346 20.47 7.54 -1.30
N PHE A 347 19.45 8.30 -1.70
CA PHE A 347 18.75 8.13 -2.96
C PHE A 347 18.82 9.37 -3.85
N SER A 348 19.39 9.20 -5.04
CA SER A 348 19.55 10.28 -6.01
C SER A 348 18.22 10.83 -6.56
N TRP A 349 17.12 10.10 -6.43
CA TRP A 349 15.80 10.54 -6.88
C TRP A 349 15.14 11.56 -5.95
N ALA A 350 15.53 11.63 -4.68
CA ALA A 350 14.92 12.51 -3.69
C ALA A 350 15.49 13.94 -3.78
N THR A 351 14.63 14.93 -3.50
CA THR A 351 15.07 16.28 -3.16
C THR A 351 15.50 16.33 -1.69
N SER A 352 16.29 17.34 -1.31
CA SER A 352 16.68 17.55 0.10
C SER A 352 15.51 17.83 1.04
N THR A 353 14.36 18.22 0.50
CA THR A 353 13.12 18.49 1.23
C THR A 353 12.11 17.34 1.20
N TYR A 354 12.35 16.28 0.43
CA TYR A 354 11.45 15.14 0.29
C TYR A 354 11.08 14.48 1.64
N LYS A 355 11.99 14.51 2.63
CA LYS A 355 11.71 14.03 4.00
C LYS A 355 10.49 14.67 4.66
N ASN A 356 10.14 15.90 4.26
CA ASN A 356 8.99 16.63 4.80
C ASN A 356 7.65 16.01 4.37
N THR A 357 7.65 15.11 3.40
CA THR A 357 6.44 14.37 2.98
C THR A 357 6.33 13.01 3.68
N GLY A 358 7.23 12.68 4.60
CA GLY A 358 7.20 11.43 5.36
C GLY A 358 6.01 11.41 6.31
N TYR A 359 5.18 10.36 6.24
CA TYR A 359 3.96 10.26 7.07
C TYR A 359 4.05 9.24 8.21
N ALA A 360 5.20 8.66 8.52
CA ALA A 360 5.28 7.57 9.51
C ALA A 360 4.72 7.95 10.89
N GLU A 361 4.95 9.20 11.32
CA GLU A 361 4.47 9.75 12.59
C GLU A 361 2.94 9.94 12.63
N LEU A 362 2.27 9.93 11.47
CA LEU A 362 0.81 10.01 11.37
C LEU A 362 0.15 8.64 11.56
N LEU A 363 0.93 7.56 11.61
CA LEU A 363 0.41 6.20 11.75
C LEU A 363 0.65 5.68 13.16
N ASP A 364 -0.32 4.93 13.67
CA ASP A 364 -0.13 4.18 14.91
C ASP A 364 0.58 2.84 14.65
N MET A 365 0.29 2.21 13.50
CA MET A 365 0.97 1.01 13.01
C MET A 365 1.19 1.07 11.49
N PHE A 366 2.34 0.57 11.05
CA PHE A 366 2.64 0.37 9.63
C PHE A 366 2.99 -1.09 9.34
N MET A 367 2.42 -1.64 8.27
CA MET A 367 2.68 -3.00 7.79
C MET A 367 3.49 -2.97 6.50
N THR A 368 4.63 -3.67 6.45
CA THR A 368 5.46 -3.76 5.25
C THR A 368 5.33 -5.11 4.57
N GLY A 369 4.91 -5.16 3.30
CA GLY A 369 4.88 -6.37 2.48
C GLY A 369 6.28 -6.89 2.16
N ASN A 370 6.74 -7.88 2.92
CA ASN A 370 8.04 -8.53 2.79
C ASN A 370 8.01 -9.71 1.80
N TYR A 371 7.58 -9.44 0.56
CA TYR A 371 7.15 -10.46 -0.40
C TYR A 371 8.30 -10.95 -1.28
N THR A 372 9.25 -11.67 -0.68
CA THR A 372 10.39 -12.27 -1.37
C THR A 372 10.75 -13.62 -0.73
N PRO A 373 11.10 -14.66 -1.52
CA PRO A 373 11.48 -15.97 -0.98
C PRO A 373 12.92 -15.98 -0.42
N THR A 374 13.73 -14.96 -0.76
CA THR A 374 15.10 -14.84 -0.27
C THR A 374 15.08 -14.28 1.15
N LEU A 375 15.46 -15.10 2.14
CA LEU A 375 15.38 -14.70 3.55
C LEU A 375 16.47 -13.70 3.95
N THR A 376 17.71 -13.95 3.55
CA THR A 376 18.88 -13.13 3.92
C THR A 376 19.76 -12.86 2.70
N GLY A 377 20.48 -11.74 2.74
CA GLY A 377 21.39 -11.31 1.67
C GLY A 377 21.61 -9.79 1.69
N ALA A 378 22.32 -9.28 0.69
CA ALA A 378 22.58 -7.84 0.58
C ALA A 378 21.39 -7.11 -0.07
N GLY A 379 21.16 -5.87 0.37
CA GLY A 379 20.17 -4.96 -0.22
C GLY A 379 18.72 -5.26 0.15
N TRP A 380 17.80 -4.52 -0.49
CA TRP A 380 16.36 -4.50 -0.17
C TRP A 380 15.56 -5.72 -0.61
N TRP A 381 16.13 -6.65 -1.39
CA TRP A 381 15.34 -7.73 -2.02
C TRP A 381 15.42 -9.07 -1.27
N THR A 382 15.59 -8.99 0.05
CA THR A 382 15.52 -10.12 0.98
C THR A 382 14.62 -9.78 2.16
N VAL A 383 14.03 -10.78 2.82
CA VAL A 383 13.17 -10.55 4.00
C VAL A 383 13.91 -9.73 5.06
N GLN A 384 15.15 -10.12 5.40
CA GLN A 384 16.02 -9.40 6.33
C GLN A 384 16.29 -7.97 5.87
N GLY A 385 16.70 -7.77 4.61
CA GLY A 385 17.02 -6.45 4.09
C GLY A 385 15.83 -5.49 4.10
N GLN A 386 14.61 -6.02 3.90
CA GLN A 386 13.38 -5.25 4.00
C GLN A 386 13.01 -4.88 5.43
N ILE A 387 13.26 -5.77 6.40
CA ILE A 387 13.11 -5.46 7.84
C ILE A 387 14.11 -4.37 8.24
N ASP A 388 15.39 -4.55 7.92
CA ASP A 388 16.46 -3.61 8.27
C ASP A 388 16.24 -2.23 7.63
N GLY A 389 15.84 -2.23 6.36
CA GLY A 389 15.50 -1.03 5.61
C GLY A 389 14.28 -0.32 6.21
N ALA A 390 13.20 -1.04 6.51
CA ALA A 390 12.03 -0.46 7.16
C ALA A 390 12.37 0.13 8.53
N ASN A 391 13.13 -0.57 9.39
CA ASN A 391 13.58 -0.07 10.69
C ASN A 391 14.39 1.24 10.56
N ARG A 392 15.29 1.31 9.57
CA ARG A 392 16.09 2.51 9.28
C ARG A 392 15.24 3.70 8.86
N VAL A 393 14.26 3.45 8.00
CA VAL A 393 13.42 4.48 7.36
C VAL A 393 12.31 4.97 8.30
N LEU A 394 11.70 4.06 9.06
CA LEU A 394 10.63 4.36 10.01
C LEU A 394 11.15 5.02 11.29
N LYS A 395 12.42 4.80 11.68
CA LYS A 395 13.04 5.38 12.88
C LYS A 395 12.17 5.25 14.15
N ASN A 396 11.48 4.11 14.31
CA ASN A 396 10.55 3.85 15.41
C ASN A 396 9.39 4.87 15.54
N ALA A 397 9.03 5.58 14.47
CA ALA A 397 7.94 6.55 14.48
C ALA A 397 6.55 5.93 14.75
N ASN A 398 6.39 4.63 14.49
CA ASN A 398 5.17 3.87 14.71
C ASN A 398 5.48 2.40 15.07
N ILE A 399 4.42 1.62 15.31
CA ILE A 399 4.52 0.17 15.50
C ILE A 399 4.68 -0.50 14.14
N HIS A 400 5.81 -1.15 13.91
CA HIS A 400 6.10 -1.82 12.64
C HIS A 400 5.77 -3.31 12.68
N TYR A 401 4.93 -3.76 11.76
CA TYR A 401 4.66 -5.16 11.48
C TYR A 401 5.29 -5.55 10.14
N GLY A 402 6.02 -6.67 10.14
CA GLY A 402 6.35 -7.35 8.90
C GLY A 402 5.12 -8.01 8.29
N ALA A 403 5.11 -8.24 6.98
CA ALA A 403 4.02 -8.96 6.33
C ALA A 403 4.53 -9.97 5.30
N ILE A 404 3.93 -11.15 5.28
CA ILE A 404 4.29 -12.24 4.37
C ILE A 404 3.14 -12.51 3.41
N ASP A 405 3.48 -12.75 2.14
CA ASP A 405 2.53 -13.31 1.17
C ASP A 405 2.71 -14.84 1.13
N ILE A 406 1.73 -15.56 1.67
CA ILE A 406 1.68 -17.01 1.83
C ILE A 406 1.59 -17.75 0.49
N GLY A 407 0.96 -17.17 -0.54
CA GLY A 407 0.56 -17.93 -1.72
C GLY A 407 0.99 -17.37 -3.08
N ASN A 408 1.17 -16.06 -3.21
CA ASN A 408 1.64 -15.44 -4.47
C ASN A 408 3.16 -15.34 -4.52
N THR A 409 3.85 -15.32 -3.37
CA THR A 409 5.30 -15.46 -3.34
C THR A 409 5.68 -16.89 -3.71
N SER A 410 6.58 -17.04 -4.69
CA SER A 410 7.14 -18.34 -5.07
C SER A 410 8.20 -18.79 -4.07
N TRP A 411 7.77 -19.43 -2.98
CA TRP A 411 8.65 -19.95 -1.94
C TRP A 411 9.50 -21.11 -2.43
N SER A 412 10.75 -21.22 -1.96
CA SER A 412 11.62 -22.34 -2.36
C SER A 412 11.07 -23.69 -1.90
N ASP A 413 10.55 -23.73 -0.68
CA ASP A 413 9.86 -24.86 -0.07
C ASP A 413 9.01 -24.39 1.12
N LEU A 414 8.29 -25.31 1.75
CA LEU A 414 7.45 -25.02 2.91
C LEU A 414 8.28 -24.56 4.13
N PRO A 415 9.42 -25.19 4.47
CA PRO A 415 10.34 -24.67 5.49
C PRO A 415 10.78 -23.21 5.27
N ASN A 416 11.08 -22.81 4.04
CA ASN A 416 11.49 -21.45 3.68
C ASN A 416 10.38 -20.42 3.99
N MET A 417 9.13 -20.70 3.63
CA MET A 417 7.98 -19.87 4.02
C MET A 417 7.81 -19.79 5.55
N LYS A 418 7.89 -20.92 6.25
CA LYS A 418 7.78 -20.96 7.72
C LYS A 418 8.89 -20.14 8.39
N ASN A 419 10.11 -20.23 7.88
CA ASN A 419 11.25 -19.45 8.38
C ASN A 419 11.08 -17.95 8.14
N ALA A 420 10.44 -17.54 7.05
CA ALA A 420 10.08 -16.13 6.84
C ALA A 420 9.08 -15.64 7.92
N ILE A 421 8.05 -16.42 8.24
CA ILE A 421 7.10 -16.09 9.32
C ILE A 421 7.84 -15.94 10.66
N VAL A 422 8.71 -16.90 11.00
CA VAL A 422 9.52 -16.87 12.24
C VAL A 422 10.39 -15.62 12.29
N MET A 423 11.09 -15.31 11.19
CA MET A 423 11.98 -14.15 11.10
C MET A 423 11.22 -12.83 11.28
N LEU A 424 10.10 -12.65 10.57
CA LEU A 424 9.26 -11.45 10.68
C LEU A 424 8.74 -11.29 12.11
N LEU A 425 8.24 -12.36 12.71
CA LEU A 425 7.79 -12.34 14.09
C LEU A 425 8.90 -11.90 15.02
N GLN A 426 10.09 -12.52 14.96
CA GLN A 426 11.19 -12.23 15.88
C GLN A 426 11.75 -10.81 15.75
N GLN A 427 11.74 -10.23 14.54
CA GLN A 427 12.46 -8.99 14.27
C GLN A 427 11.56 -7.76 14.09
N THR A 428 10.24 -7.93 14.10
CA THR A 428 9.27 -6.82 14.07
C THR A 428 8.29 -6.94 15.25
N LYS A 429 7.44 -5.93 15.46
CA LYS A 429 6.50 -5.95 16.61
C LYS A 429 5.40 -7.01 16.44
N GLY A 430 5.10 -7.40 15.20
CA GLY A 430 4.18 -8.47 14.89
C GLY A 430 4.20 -8.79 13.39
N VAL A 431 3.41 -9.78 12.98
CA VAL A 431 3.32 -10.20 11.57
C VAL A 431 1.89 -10.09 11.05
N MET A 432 1.77 -9.64 9.81
CA MET A 432 0.57 -9.79 9.01
C MET A 432 0.74 -10.94 8.01
N LEU A 433 -0.20 -11.89 8.01
CA LEU A 433 -0.25 -13.02 7.09
C LEU A 433 -1.21 -12.69 5.95
N PHE A 434 -0.66 -12.44 4.76
CA PHE A 434 -1.42 -12.23 3.53
C PHE A 434 -1.45 -13.54 2.75
N ASP A 435 -2.55 -14.24 2.54
CA ASP A 435 -3.94 -13.94 2.83
C ASP A 435 -4.60 -15.25 3.33
N LEU A 436 -5.70 -15.14 4.08
CA LEU A 436 -6.58 -16.25 4.45
C LEU A 436 -6.82 -17.25 3.30
N VAL A 437 -7.08 -16.79 2.09
CA VAL A 437 -7.39 -17.68 0.95
C VAL A 437 -6.25 -18.68 0.70
N HIS A 438 -5.00 -18.25 0.82
CA HIS A 438 -3.82 -19.08 0.61
C HIS A 438 -3.60 -20.07 1.76
N ILE A 439 -4.10 -19.77 2.96
CA ILE A 439 -4.04 -20.67 4.12
C ILE A 439 -5.14 -21.74 4.05
N ASP A 440 -6.37 -21.34 3.67
CA ASP A 440 -7.57 -22.19 3.77
C ASP A 440 -7.86 -23.03 2.52
N ASP A 441 -7.51 -22.55 1.32
CA ASP A 441 -7.80 -23.22 0.05
C ASP A 441 -6.55 -23.90 -0.52
N PRO A 442 -6.49 -25.24 -0.56
CA PRO A 442 -5.37 -25.97 -1.16
C PRO A 442 -5.05 -25.55 -2.59
N THR A 443 -6.04 -25.11 -3.37
CA THR A 443 -5.85 -24.71 -4.78
C THR A 443 -5.32 -23.28 -4.94
N ALA A 444 -5.18 -22.56 -3.83
CA ALA A 444 -4.72 -21.17 -3.80
C ALA A 444 -3.25 -21.03 -3.37
N ASN A 445 -2.56 -22.11 -3.01
CA ASN A 445 -1.13 -22.04 -2.65
C ASN A 445 -0.31 -23.10 -3.41
N GLN A 446 0.99 -22.88 -3.51
CA GLN A 446 1.91 -23.78 -4.23
C GLN A 446 2.10 -25.16 -3.58
N PHE A 447 1.67 -25.34 -2.32
CA PHE A 447 1.85 -26.58 -1.55
C PHE A 447 0.66 -27.53 -1.67
N ASN A 448 -0.43 -27.12 -2.35
CA ASN A 448 -1.62 -27.94 -2.60
C ASN A 448 -2.25 -28.55 -1.34
N LYS A 449 -2.21 -27.84 -0.21
CA LYS A 449 -2.80 -28.26 1.06
C LYS A 449 -3.28 -27.07 1.89
N GLN A 450 -4.10 -27.33 2.91
CA GLN A 450 -4.38 -26.33 3.95
C GLN A 450 -3.12 -26.12 4.81
N LEU A 451 -2.87 -24.88 5.22
CA LEU A 451 -1.61 -24.48 5.87
C LEU A 451 -1.77 -24.12 7.36
N TYR A 452 -2.95 -24.30 7.97
CA TYR A 452 -3.20 -23.89 9.36
C TYR A 452 -2.18 -24.45 10.36
N ASP A 453 -1.87 -25.74 10.30
CA ASP A 453 -0.92 -26.37 11.24
C ASP A 453 0.53 -25.93 10.97
N ASP A 454 0.89 -25.74 9.70
CA ASP A 454 2.22 -25.28 9.31
C ASP A 454 2.48 -23.85 9.78
N VAL A 455 1.49 -22.96 9.58
CA VAL A 455 1.52 -21.57 10.02
C VAL A 455 1.48 -21.50 11.55
N LYS A 456 0.64 -22.29 12.22
CA LYS A 456 0.60 -22.39 13.70
C LYS A 456 1.95 -22.79 14.29
N SER A 457 2.61 -23.77 13.68
CA SER A 457 3.96 -24.20 14.07
C SER A 457 4.97 -23.05 13.93
N ALA A 458 4.93 -22.32 12.81
CA ALA A 458 5.81 -21.17 12.60
C ALA A 458 5.53 -20.02 13.56
N ILE A 459 4.26 -19.72 13.86
CA ILE A 459 3.85 -18.72 14.85
C ILE A 459 4.39 -19.09 16.22
N SER A 460 4.20 -20.35 16.64
CA SER A 460 4.64 -20.83 17.96
C SER A 460 6.15 -20.68 18.12
N GLN A 461 6.92 -21.08 17.10
CA GLN A 461 8.37 -20.91 17.07
C GLN A 461 8.79 -19.43 17.09
N GLY A 462 8.15 -18.59 16.28
CA GLY A 462 8.45 -17.16 16.19
C GLY A 462 8.18 -16.41 17.51
N LEU A 463 7.14 -16.80 18.24
CA LEU A 463 6.80 -16.19 19.53
C LEU A 463 7.68 -16.67 20.69
N THR A 464 8.19 -17.91 20.66
CA THR A 464 9.11 -18.40 21.72
C THR A 464 10.48 -17.71 21.72
N GLY A 465 10.86 -17.06 20.63
CA GLY A 465 12.12 -16.32 20.51
C GLY A 465 12.05 -14.84 20.88
N LYS A 466 10.91 -14.35 21.42
CA LYS A 466 10.72 -12.95 21.82
C LYS A 466 10.95 -12.71 23.30
#